data_AF-A0A7C4SAF2-F1
#
_entry.id   AF-A0A7C4SAF2-F1
#
_cell.length_a   1.000
_cell.length_b   1.000
_cell.length_c   1.000
_cell.angle_alpha   90.00
_cell.angle_beta   90.00
_cell.angle_gamma   90.00
#
_symmetry.space_group_name_H-M   'P 1'
#
loop_
_entity.id
_entity.type
_entity.pdbx_description
1 polymer ?
#
loop_
_entity_poly.entity_id
_entity_poly.type
_entity_poly.pdbx_seq_one_letter_code
_entity_poly.pdbx_strand_id
1 'polypeptide(L)'
;MCGIFGCIMKDGVAAPIIHQALRRLEYRGYDSAGEATLHNGKIYIKKDSGKIDEIHRIHNLDDLPGRVGIGHTRWATHGAPTQENAHPHTDCGSQIALVHNGIIENFAELKLELENKGHAFTSRT
;
A
#
# COMPACT_ATOMS: atom_id res chain seq x y z
N MET A 1 4.80 14.35 -3.24
CA MET A 1 3.48 14.06 -3.85
C MET A 1 3.45 12.58 -4.21
N CYS A 2 2.71 11.73 -3.50
CA CYS A 2 2.73 10.27 -3.65
C CYS A 2 2.51 9.71 -5.08
N GLY A 3 2.81 8.42 -5.28
CA GLY A 3 2.61 7.66 -6.52
C GLY A 3 1.69 6.46 -6.31
N ILE A 4 0.81 6.19 -7.28
CA ILE A 4 -0.04 4.99 -7.33
C ILE A 4 0.22 4.27 -8.65
N PHE A 5 0.28 2.95 -8.60
CA PHE A 5 0.24 2.11 -9.79
C PHE A 5 -0.65 0.89 -9.53
N GLY A 6 -1.31 0.39 -10.57
CA GLY A 6 -2.08 -0.84 -10.50
C GLY A 6 -2.17 -1.49 -11.87
N CYS A 7 -2.21 -2.82 -11.91
CA CYS A 7 -2.27 -3.55 -13.16
C CYS A 7 -3.07 -4.85 -13.04
N ILE A 8 -3.57 -5.30 -14.19
CA ILE A 8 -4.17 -6.61 -14.40
C ILE A 8 -3.41 -7.26 -15.56
N MET A 9 -2.76 -8.38 -15.28
CA MET A 9 -1.93 -9.09 -16.23
C MET A 9 -2.77 -10.11 -17.00
N LYS A 10 -2.60 -10.16 -18.32
CA LYS A 10 -3.14 -11.25 -19.14
C LYS A 10 -2.52 -12.59 -18.74
N ASP A 11 -1.19 -12.60 -18.61
CA ASP A 11 -0.35 -13.73 -18.20
C ASP A 11 0.80 -13.25 -17.31
N GLY A 12 1.41 -14.17 -16.54
CA GLY A 12 2.50 -13.84 -15.62
C GLY A 12 2.06 -13.39 -14.22
N VAL A 13 2.92 -12.63 -13.54
CA VAL A 13 2.74 -12.17 -12.16
C VAL A 13 2.79 -10.63 -12.14
N ALA A 14 1.90 -9.99 -11.38
CA ALA A 14 1.77 -8.53 -11.33
C ALA A 14 2.89 -7.85 -10.54
N ALA A 15 3.37 -8.50 -9.47
CA ALA A 15 4.30 -7.93 -8.50
C ALA A 15 5.58 -7.31 -9.12
N PRO A 16 6.33 -8.00 -10.00
CA PRO A 16 7.54 -7.39 -10.59
C PRO A 16 7.25 -6.15 -11.44
N ILE A 17 6.07 -6.08 -12.05
CA ILE A 17 5.64 -4.94 -12.86
C ILE A 17 5.29 -3.76 -11.96
N ILE A 18 4.59 -4.02 -10.86
CA ILE A 18 4.23 -3.01 -9.86
C ILE A 18 5.51 -2.44 -9.25
N HIS A 19 6.40 -3.27 -8.74
CA HIS A 19 7.69 -2.85 -8.19
C HIS A 19 8.46 -1.94 -9.18
N GLN A 20 8.65 -2.37 -10.42
CA GLN A 20 9.33 -1.53 -11.43
C GLN A 20 8.63 -0.19 -11.68
N ALA A 21 7.30 -0.16 -11.69
CA ALA A 21 6.54 1.07 -11.82
C ALA A 21 6.70 1.98 -10.60
N LEU A 22 6.68 1.42 -9.38
CA LEU A 22 6.92 2.17 -8.15
C LEU A 22 8.34 2.77 -8.10
N ARG A 23 9.36 2.05 -8.58
CA ARG A 23 10.71 2.61 -8.75
C ARG A 23 10.71 3.86 -9.62
N ARG A 24 9.97 3.87 -10.72
CA ARG A 24 9.82 5.04 -11.60
C ARG A 24 9.01 6.17 -10.95
N LEU A 25 8.19 5.87 -9.94
CA LEU A 25 7.41 6.83 -9.16
C LEU A 25 8.08 7.22 -7.84
N GLU A 26 9.32 6.81 -7.57
CA GLU A 26 9.98 7.12 -6.29
C GLU A 26 10.25 8.63 -6.13
N TYR A 27 10.50 9.36 -7.23
CA TYR A 27 10.68 10.82 -7.21
C TYR A 27 9.47 11.59 -6.64
N ARG A 28 8.32 10.92 -6.57
CA ARG A 28 7.04 11.45 -6.07
C ARG A 28 6.92 11.27 -4.54
N GLY A 29 7.47 10.19 -3.99
CA GLY A 29 7.50 9.90 -2.55
C GLY A 29 8.43 8.72 -2.25
N TYR A 30 9.18 8.82 -1.15
CA TYR A 30 10.24 7.86 -0.81
C TYR A 30 10.31 7.55 0.69
N ASP A 31 9.34 8.02 1.48
CA ASP A 31 9.34 7.79 2.93
C ASP A 31 8.87 6.37 3.28
N SER A 32 8.04 5.77 2.42
CA SER A 32 7.58 4.38 2.51
C SER A 32 7.02 3.94 1.16
N ALA A 33 6.99 2.63 0.93
CA ALA A 33 6.35 2.05 -0.24
C ALA A 33 5.79 0.66 0.07
N GLY A 34 4.92 0.19 -0.81
CA GLY A 34 4.38 -1.16 -0.70
C GLY A 34 3.49 -1.52 -1.87
N GLU A 35 3.22 -2.81 -1.97
CA GLU A 35 2.31 -3.37 -2.97
C GLU A 35 1.49 -4.52 -2.39
N ALA A 36 0.34 -4.74 -3.04
CA ALA A 36 -0.56 -5.83 -2.74
C ALA A 36 -1.00 -6.52 -4.03
N THR A 37 -1.14 -7.84 -3.99
CA THR A 37 -1.67 -8.64 -5.08
C THR A 37 -2.80 -9.56 -4.62
N LEU A 38 -3.67 -9.93 -5.56
CA LEU A 38 -4.75 -10.88 -5.34
C LEU A 38 -4.42 -12.21 -6.03
N HIS A 39 -4.40 -13.29 -5.24
CA HIS A 39 -4.20 -14.64 -5.74
C HIS A 39 -5.09 -15.64 -5.00
N ASN A 40 -5.84 -16.46 -5.74
CA ASN A 40 -6.75 -17.48 -5.20
C ASN A 40 -7.69 -16.95 -4.09
N GLY A 41 -8.25 -15.76 -4.29
CA GLY A 41 -9.16 -15.13 -3.33
C GLY A 41 -8.49 -14.55 -2.08
N LYS A 42 -7.15 -14.56 -2.00
CA LYS A 42 -6.38 -14.02 -0.88
C LYS A 42 -5.55 -12.83 -1.30
N ILE A 43 -5.53 -11.79 -0.46
CA ILE A 43 -4.67 -10.63 -0.60
C ILE A 43 -3.31 -10.92 0.04
N TYR A 44 -2.24 -10.62 -0.70
CA TYR A 44 -0.86 -10.67 -0.21
C TYR A 44 -0.29 -9.26 -0.24
N ILE A 45 0.44 -8.85 0.79
CA ILE A 45 0.94 -7.47 0.95
C ILE A 45 2.39 -7.51 1.41
N LYS A 46 3.22 -6.66 0.81
CA LYS A 46 4.55 -6.30 1.31
C LYS A 46 4.69 -4.79 1.28
N LYS A 47 5.04 -4.22 2.42
CA LYS A 47 5.20 -2.78 2.59
C LYS A 47 6.16 -2.49 3.74
N ASP A 48 6.84 -1.36 3.67
CA ASP A 48 7.69 -0.87 4.75
C ASP A 48 7.97 0.63 4.61
N SER A 49 8.62 1.19 5.61
CA SER A 49 9.27 2.50 5.56
C SER A 49 10.60 2.46 4.81
N GLY A 50 10.97 3.59 4.21
CA GLY A 50 12.21 3.75 3.44
C GLY A 50 12.02 3.72 1.93
N LYS A 51 13.15 3.67 1.23
CA LYS A 51 13.21 3.71 -0.25
C LYS A 51 12.82 2.37 -0.85
N ILE A 52 12.24 2.39 -2.05
CA ILE A 52 11.69 1.18 -2.68
C ILE A 52 12.75 0.06 -2.83
N ASP A 53 14.00 0.41 -3.15
CA ASP A 53 15.10 -0.55 -3.34
C ASP A 53 15.61 -1.14 -2.00
N GLU A 54 15.41 -0.44 -0.89
CA GLU A 54 15.70 -0.95 0.46
C GLU A 54 14.60 -1.93 0.89
N ILE A 55 13.34 -1.53 0.69
CA ILE A 55 12.16 -2.35 0.98
C ILE A 55 12.21 -3.64 0.16
N HIS A 56 12.53 -3.55 -1.14
CA HIS A 56 12.65 -4.73 -2.00
C HIS A 56 13.77 -5.67 -1.54
N ARG A 57 14.91 -5.16 -1.06
CA ARG A 57 15.98 -6.02 -0.51
C ARG A 57 15.55 -6.81 0.73
N ILE A 58 14.73 -6.21 1.59
CA ILE A 58 14.27 -6.86 2.84
C ILE A 58 13.13 -7.83 2.55
N HIS A 59 12.15 -7.38 1.77
CA HIS A 59 10.90 -8.09 1.63
C HIS A 59 10.80 -8.91 0.34
N ASN A 60 11.62 -8.65 -0.68
CA ASN A 60 11.47 -9.20 -2.03
C ASN A 60 10.06 -8.97 -2.60
N LEU A 61 9.78 -7.74 -3.05
CA LEU A 61 8.45 -7.36 -3.57
C LEU A 61 8.00 -8.25 -4.75
N ASP A 62 8.94 -8.69 -5.60
CA ASP A 62 8.65 -9.37 -6.87
C ASP A 62 8.00 -10.75 -6.75
N ASP A 63 8.04 -11.38 -5.57
CA ASP A 63 7.53 -12.75 -5.39
C ASP A 63 6.05 -12.84 -4.99
N LEU A 64 5.36 -11.69 -4.85
CA LEU A 64 3.94 -11.71 -4.50
C LEU A 64 3.15 -12.38 -5.63
N PRO A 65 2.33 -13.41 -5.34
CA PRO A 65 1.66 -14.18 -6.38
C PRO A 65 0.47 -13.41 -6.95
N GLY A 66 0.01 -13.80 -8.14
CA GLY A 66 -1.25 -13.30 -8.71
C GLY A 66 -1.08 -12.32 -9.86
N ARG A 67 -2.19 -12.09 -10.56
CA ARG A 67 -2.23 -11.33 -11.83
C ARG A 67 -2.81 -9.93 -11.66
N VAL A 68 -3.37 -9.63 -10.49
CA VAL A 68 -3.98 -8.33 -10.19
C VAL A 68 -3.25 -7.77 -8.99
N GLY A 69 -2.87 -6.50 -9.05
CA GLY A 69 -2.27 -5.84 -7.91
C GLY A 69 -2.22 -4.33 -8.03
N ILE A 70 -1.91 -3.72 -6.90
CA ILE A 70 -1.78 -2.27 -6.70
C ILE A 70 -0.52 -2.00 -5.89
N GLY A 71 0.05 -0.81 -6.05
CA GLY A 71 1.22 -0.36 -5.33
C GLY A 71 1.20 1.14 -5.07
N HIS A 72 1.98 1.56 -4.08
CA HIS A 72 2.05 2.94 -3.65
C HIS A 72 3.46 3.35 -3.24
N THR A 73 3.83 4.59 -3.58
CA THR A 73 4.96 5.30 -2.98
C THR A 73 4.44 6.50 -2.21
N ARG A 74 4.85 6.64 -0.94
CA ARG A 74 4.29 7.61 -0.01
C ARG A 74 5.29 8.72 0.31
N TRP A 75 4.77 9.95 0.32
CA TRP A 75 5.38 11.11 0.96
C TRP A 75 4.54 11.42 2.20
N ALA A 76 5.12 11.27 3.39
CA ALA A 76 4.38 11.38 4.65
C ALA A 76 4.02 12.84 4.96
N THR A 77 2.72 13.16 4.94
CA THR A 77 2.20 14.47 5.41
C THR A 77 1.52 14.36 6.77
N HIS A 78 0.87 13.22 7.06
CA HIS A 78 0.27 12.88 8.34
C HIS A 78 0.81 11.54 8.83
N GLY A 79 1.18 11.44 10.11
CA GLY A 79 1.73 10.21 10.67
C GLY A 79 3.17 9.91 10.23
N ALA A 80 3.95 9.35 11.15
CA ALA A 80 5.36 9.01 10.90
C ALA A 80 5.48 7.97 9.76
N PRO A 81 6.62 7.96 9.03
CA PRO A 81 6.90 6.93 8.04
C PRO A 81 7.25 5.61 8.73
N THR A 82 6.21 4.80 8.97
CA THR A 82 6.33 3.46 9.56
C THR A 82 5.72 2.42 8.62
N GLN A 83 6.02 1.15 8.84
CA GLN A 83 5.42 0.05 8.08
C GLN A 83 3.88 0.05 8.16
N GLU A 84 3.32 0.34 9.33
CA GLU A 84 1.86 0.37 9.54
C GLU A 84 1.19 1.48 8.73
N ASN A 85 1.84 2.64 8.64
CA ASN A 85 1.39 3.81 7.89
C ASN A 85 1.74 3.74 6.40
N ALA A 86 2.58 2.81 5.96
CA ALA A 86 2.79 2.57 4.54
C ALA A 86 1.48 2.05 3.92
N HIS A 87 1.18 2.45 2.68
CA HIS A 87 0.13 1.82 1.90
C HIS A 87 0.68 0.52 1.25
N PRO A 88 -0.18 -0.45 0.87
CA PRO A 88 -1.64 -0.44 1.00
C PRO A 88 -2.17 -0.60 2.44
N HIS A 89 -3.36 -0.06 2.69
CA HIS A 89 -4.15 -0.30 3.91
C HIS A 89 -5.23 -1.35 3.64
N THR A 90 -5.64 -2.07 4.68
CA THR A 90 -6.67 -3.10 4.61
C THR A 90 -7.85 -2.78 5.52
N ASP A 91 -9.01 -3.34 5.20
CA ASP A 91 -10.13 -3.41 6.15
C ASP A 91 -9.82 -4.39 7.31
N CYS A 92 -10.72 -4.44 8.29
CA CYS A 92 -10.56 -5.31 9.46
C CYS A 92 -10.42 -6.80 9.08
N GLY A 93 -11.05 -7.23 7.98
CA GLY A 93 -11.02 -8.62 7.52
C GLY A 93 -9.90 -8.95 6.54
N SER A 94 -9.07 -7.98 6.14
CA SER A 94 -8.10 -8.14 5.03
C SER A 94 -8.73 -8.63 3.71
N GLN A 95 -9.98 -8.24 3.47
CA GLN A 95 -10.75 -8.55 2.26
C GLN A 95 -10.57 -7.47 1.19
N ILE A 96 -10.17 -6.26 1.59
CA ILE A 96 -9.94 -5.11 0.71
C ILE A 96 -8.53 -4.59 0.96
N ALA A 97 -7.81 -4.24 -0.11
CA ALA A 97 -6.58 -3.47 -0.06
C ALA A 97 -6.75 -2.16 -0.81
N LEU A 98 -6.31 -1.05 -0.21
CA LEU A 98 -6.52 0.30 -0.73
C LEU A 98 -5.25 1.14 -0.67
N VAL A 99 -5.01 1.88 -1.76
CA VAL A 99 -3.97 2.92 -1.87
C VAL A 99 -4.64 4.28 -2.07
N HIS A 100 -4.06 5.34 -1.52
CA HIS A 100 -4.66 6.67 -1.57
C HIS A 100 -3.60 7.75 -1.83
N ASN A 101 -3.95 8.71 -2.68
CA ASN A 101 -3.20 9.96 -2.88
C ASN A 101 -4.15 11.11 -2.62
N GLY A 102 -3.89 11.88 -1.56
CA GLY A 102 -4.76 12.97 -1.14
C GLY A 102 -4.82 13.05 0.38
N ILE A 103 -5.79 13.81 0.88
CA ILE A 103 -6.09 13.96 2.29
C ILE A 103 -7.61 13.77 2.43
N ILE A 104 -8.02 12.96 3.40
CA ILE A 104 -9.41 12.86 3.82
C ILE A 104 -9.61 13.91 4.93
N GLU A 105 -10.15 15.08 4.57
CA GLU A 105 -10.16 16.25 5.46
C GLU A 105 -10.97 16.02 6.75
N ASN A 106 -12.01 15.18 6.70
CA ASN A 106 -12.85 14.82 7.83
C ASN A 106 -12.49 13.47 8.46
N PHE A 107 -11.24 13.00 8.34
CA PHE A 107 -10.82 11.69 8.85
C PHE A 107 -11.09 11.48 10.35
N ALA A 108 -10.98 12.54 11.16
CA ALA A 108 -11.17 12.44 12.62
C ALA A 108 -12.62 12.11 12.98
N GLU A 109 -13.58 12.72 12.28
CA GLU A 109 -15.01 12.43 12.45
C GLU A 109 -15.35 11.01 11.99
N LEU A 110 -14.88 10.64 10.79
CA LEU A 110 -15.10 9.30 10.23
C LEU A 110 -14.48 8.20 11.11
N LYS A 111 -13.28 8.45 11.64
CA LYS A 111 -12.60 7.51 12.55
C LYS A 111 -13.42 7.28 13.81
N LEU A 112 -13.90 8.35 14.45
CA LEU A 112 -14.73 8.24 15.65
C LEU A 112 -16.04 7.49 15.37
N GLU A 113 -16.70 7.78 14.24
CA GLU A 113 -17.91 7.07 13.83
C GLU A 113 -17.66 5.57 13.64
N LEU A 114 -16.56 5.21 12.99
CA LEU A 114 -16.19 3.81 12.74
C LEU A 114 -15.76 3.08 14.02
N GLU A 115 -15.02 3.74 14.91
CA GLU A 115 -14.67 3.19 16.23
C GLU A 115 -15.92 2.91 17.07
N ASN A 116 -16.90 3.82 17.05
CA ASN A 116 -18.20 3.63 17.72
C ASN A 116 -19.03 2.47 17.14
N LYS A 117 -18.82 2.13 15.86
CA LYS A 117 -19.41 0.95 15.22
C LYS A 117 -18.60 -0.34 15.45
N GLY A 118 -17.50 -0.27 16.20
CA GLY A 118 -16.67 -1.42 16.57
C GLY A 118 -15.53 -1.73 15.59
N HIS A 119 -15.20 -0.82 14.67
CA HIS A 119 -14.05 -1.01 13.79
C HIS A 119 -12.74 -0.66 14.50
N ALA A 120 -11.73 -1.51 14.34
CA ALA A 120 -10.38 -1.28 14.88
C ALA A 120 -9.45 -0.68 13.82
N PHE A 121 -8.74 0.39 14.19
CA PHE A 121 -7.74 1.04 13.34
C PHE A 121 -6.33 0.59 13.72
N THR A 122 -5.52 0.25 12.71
CA THR A 122 -4.13 -0.22 12.90
C THR A 122 -3.07 0.78 12.45
N SER A 123 -3.46 1.88 11.81
CA SER A 123 -2.59 2.95 11.31
C SER A 123 -3.01 4.33 11.84
N ARG A 124 -2.15 5.33 11.61
CA ARG A 124 -2.35 6.74 12.03
C ARG A 124 -2.12 7.74 10.90
N THR A 125 -2.26 7.31 9.65
CA THR A 125 -2.12 8.15 8.45
C THR A 125 -3.43 8.25 7.68
#